data_AF-A0A497Q296-F1
#
_entry.id   AF-A0A497Q296-F1
#
_cell.length_a   1.000
_cell.length_b   1.000
_cell.length_c   1.000
_cell.angle_alpha   90.00
_cell.angle_beta   90.00
_cell.angle_gamma   90.00
#
_symmetry.space_group_name_H-M   'P 1'
#
loop_
_entity.id
_entity.type
_entity.pdbx_description
1 polymer ?
#
loop_
_entity_poly.entity_id
_entity_poly.type
_entity_poly.pdbx_seq_one_letter_code
_entity_poly.pdbx_strand_id
1 'polypeptide(L)'
;MSDRDARLIEIFREQLEVEKQALERVSRMEDESSETAVRLAFMDLRLDTWKHVKFLEGMIELLSTTPCDEWSAKVARYAGRVKLERQVQELAASERQMMELMDKALDLVDDPIARLLIEHMRGEEGSHHEDLGRLVDLIKQAPLQSKKGKTGSEIVCD
;
A
#
# COMPACT_ATOMS: atom_id res chain seq x y z
N MET A 1 6.11 -16.10 -17.84
CA MET A 1 6.74 -15.56 -16.62
C MET A 1 8.25 -15.55 -16.80
N SER A 2 8.93 -14.44 -16.52
CA SER A 2 10.39 -14.36 -16.69
C SER A 2 11.13 -15.04 -15.53
N ASP A 3 12.39 -15.45 -15.75
CA ASP A 3 13.25 -15.99 -14.68
C ASP A 3 13.43 -15.00 -13.52
N ARG A 4 13.44 -13.69 -13.83
CA ARG A 4 13.46 -12.63 -12.83
C ARG A 4 12.18 -12.60 -11.99
N ASP A 5 11.01 -12.69 -12.62
CA ASP A 5 9.73 -12.66 -11.90
C ASP A 5 9.58 -13.90 -11.01
N ALA A 6 10.05 -15.07 -11.48
CA ALA A 6 10.06 -16.29 -10.68
C ALA A 6 10.90 -16.13 -9.40
N ARG A 7 12.11 -15.58 -9.53
CA ARG A 7 12.99 -15.31 -8.37
C ARG A 7 12.41 -14.26 -7.43
N LEU A 8 11.73 -13.23 -7.94
CA LEU A 8 11.05 -12.24 -7.10
C LEU A 8 9.89 -12.87 -6.32
N ILE A 9 9.10 -13.74 -6.95
CA ILE A 9 8.01 -14.47 -6.28
C ILE A 9 8.56 -15.36 -5.16
N GLU A 10 9.69 -16.03 -5.36
CA GLU A 10 10.33 -16.83 -4.30
C GLU A 10 10.71 -15.97 -3.09
N ILE A 11 11.36 -14.82 -3.31
CA ILE A 11 11.71 -13.88 -2.24
C ILE A 11 10.45 -13.40 -1.50
N PHE A 12 9.39 -13.04 -2.23
CA PHE A 12 8.15 -12.59 -1.59
C PHE A 12 7.46 -13.68 -0.78
N ARG A 13 7.56 -14.94 -1.20
CA ARG A 13 7.05 -16.08 -0.42
C ARG A 13 7.85 -16.28 0.87
N GLU A 14 9.17 -16.17 0.81
CA GLU A 14 10.01 -16.26 2.01
C GLU A 14 9.68 -15.12 2.99
N GLN A 15 9.56 -13.88 2.51
CA GLN A 15 9.14 -12.75 3.32
C GLN A 15 7.74 -12.93 3.91
N LEU A 16 6.80 -13.46 3.14
CA LEU A 16 5.43 -13.69 3.58
C LEU A 16 5.36 -14.64 4.78
N GLU A 17 6.18 -15.68 4.81
CA GLU A 17 6.24 -16.59 5.95
C GLU A 17 6.86 -15.94 7.19
N VAL A 18 7.86 -15.06 7.02
CA VAL A 18 8.42 -14.27 8.13
C VAL A 18 7.37 -13.32 8.70
N GLU A 19 6.63 -12.60 7.85
CA GLU A 19 5.61 -11.64 8.27
C GLU A 19 4.44 -12.34 8.99
N LYS A 20 4.01 -13.53 8.55
CA LYS A 20 2.99 -14.32 9.25
C LYS A 20 3.43 -14.73 10.66
N GLN A 21 4.69 -15.16 10.82
CA GLN A 21 5.24 -15.52 12.14
C GLN A 21 5.36 -14.30 13.05
N ALA A 22 5.80 -13.16 12.49
CA ALA A 22 5.85 -11.90 13.21
C ALA A 22 4.44 -11.46 13.66
N LEU A 23 3.44 -11.62 12.80
CA LEU A 23 2.05 -11.27 13.07
C LEU A 23 1.48 -12.05 14.26
N GLU A 24 1.72 -13.35 14.30
CA GLU A 24 1.30 -14.19 15.43
C GLU A 24 1.99 -13.75 16.73
N ARG A 25 3.29 -13.46 16.66
CA ARG A 25 4.07 -13.03 17.82
C ARG A 25 3.59 -11.69 18.37
N VAL A 26 3.42 -10.68 17.52
CA VAL A 26 3.00 -9.34 17.96
C VAL A 26 1.56 -9.36 18.46
N SER A 27 0.67 -10.17 17.87
CA SER A 27 -0.70 -10.35 18.36
C SER A 27 -0.73 -10.87 19.80
N ARG A 28 0.10 -11.86 20.13
CA ARG A 28 0.23 -12.34 21.52
C ARG A 28 0.75 -11.26 22.45
N MET A 29 1.77 -10.50 22.02
CA MET A 29 2.35 -9.43 22.83
C MET A 29 1.34 -8.30 23.09
N GLU A 30 0.48 -7.99 22.13
CA GLU A 30 -0.65 -7.06 22.29
C GLU A 30 -1.64 -7.57 23.34
N ASP A 31 -2.07 -8.83 23.22
CA ASP A 31 -3.06 -9.46 24.12
C ASP A 31 -2.56 -9.57 25.57
N GLU A 32 -1.26 -9.84 25.75
CA GLU A 32 -0.61 -10.00 27.06
C GLU A 32 -0.28 -8.67 27.73
N SER A 33 -0.31 -7.56 27.00
CA SER A 33 0.08 -6.25 27.52
C SER A 33 -1.02 -5.61 28.37
N SER A 34 -0.71 -5.34 29.64
CA SER A 34 -1.61 -4.63 30.55
C SER A 34 -1.60 -3.11 30.36
N GLU A 35 -0.51 -2.56 29.83
CA GLU A 35 -0.34 -1.12 29.66
C GLU A 35 -0.95 -0.65 28.35
N THR A 36 -1.90 0.28 28.43
CA THR A 36 -2.67 0.72 27.26
C THR A 36 -1.78 1.29 26.16
N ALA A 37 -0.79 2.10 26.51
CA ALA A 37 0.09 2.71 25.52
C ALA A 37 0.99 1.68 24.81
N VAL A 38 1.44 0.64 25.54
CA VAL A 38 2.21 -0.47 24.97
C VAL A 38 1.33 -1.31 24.06
N ARG A 39 0.08 -1.57 24.47
CA ARG A 39 -0.90 -2.27 23.64
C ARG A 39 -1.21 -1.51 22.34
N LEU A 40 -1.31 -0.18 22.39
CA LEU A 40 -1.46 0.65 21.19
C LEU A 40 -0.26 0.50 20.25
N ALA A 41 0.97 0.51 20.77
CA ALA A 41 2.17 0.30 19.96
C ALA A 41 2.24 -1.11 19.32
N PHE A 42 1.80 -2.16 20.03
CA PHE A 42 1.71 -3.50 19.44
C PHE A 42 0.57 -3.63 18.44
N MET A 43 -0.56 -2.99 18.68
CA MET A 43 -1.68 -2.93 17.73
C MET A 43 -1.24 -2.29 16.41
N ASP A 44 -0.53 -1.18 16.49
CA ASP A 44 0.05 -0.48 15.35
C ASP A 44 0.98 -1.38 14.54
N LEU A 45 1.98 -1.98 15.20
CA LEU A 45 2.88 -2.94 14.58
C LEU A 45 2.15 -4.16 13.99
N ARG A 46 1.09 -4.64 14.65
CA ARG A 46 0.26 -5.75 14.15
C ARG A 46 -0.45 -5.38 12.86
N LEU A 47 -1.05 -4.20 12.80
CA LEU A 47 -1.73 -3.72 11.60
C LEU A 47 -0.76 -3.53 10.43
N ASP A 48 0.44 -3.05 10.71
CA ASP A 48 1.52 -2.92 9.74
C ASP A 48 2.03 -4.26 9.22
N THR A 49 2.25 -5.20 10.12
CA THR A 49 2.65 -6.57 9.75
C THR A 49 1.56 -7.22 8.88
N TRP A 50 0.28 -7.02 9.23
CA TRP A 50 -0.83 -7.52 8.43
C TRP A 50 -0.92 -6.83 7.06
N LYS A 51 -0.68 -5.52 6.99
CA LYS A 51 -0.58 -4.75 5.74
C LYS A 51 0.50 -5.36 4.84
N HIS A 52 1.69 -5.66 5.36
CA HIS A 52 2.77 -6.29 4.60
C HIS A 52 2.39 -7.66 4.05
N VAL A 53 1.75 -8.51 4.85
CA VAL A 53 1.22 -9.82 4.40
C VAL A 53 0.32 -9.63 3.18
N LYS A 54 -0.64 -8.70 3.24
CA LYS A 54 -1.57 -8.44 2.15
C LYS A 54 -0.90 -7.87 0.90
N PHE A 55 0.08 -6.99 1.08
CA PHE A 55 0.86 -6.45 -0.03
C PHE A 55 1.68 -7.55 -0.71
N LEU A 56 2.35 -8.42 0.04
CA LEU A 56 3.12 -9.54 -0.52
C LEU A 56 2.22 -10.52 -1.29
N GLU A 57 1.05 -10.86 -0.75
CA GLU A 57 0.04 -11.68 -1.45
C GLU A 57 -0.38 -11.02 -2.77
N GLY A 58 -0.73 -9.74 -2.75
CA GLY A 58 -1.12 -8.98 -3.94
C GLY A 58 0.00 -8.84 -4.98
N MET A 59 1.25 -8.68 -4.55
CA MET A 59 2.41 -8.61 -5.43
C MET A 59 2.70 -9.96 -6.10
N ILE A 60 2.55 -11.06 -5.37
CA ILE A 60 2.65 -12.41 -5.94
C ILE A 60 1.54 -12.63 -6.98
N GLU A 61 0.30 -12.24 -6.66
CA GLU A 61 -0.83 -12.32 -7.60
C GLU A 61 -0.56 -11.49 -8.86
N LEU A 62 -0.09 -10.24 -8.71
CA LEU A 62 0.24 -9.34 -9.81
C LEU A 62 1.30 -9.93 -10.76
N LEU A 63 2.32 -10.58 -10.20
CA LEU A 63 3.41 -11.19 -10.98
C LEU A 63 3.03 -12.56 -11.59
N SER A 64 2.08 -13.27 -10.96
CA SER A 64 1.63 -14.60 -11.39
C SER A 64 0.49 -14.55 -12.41
N THR A 65 -0.28 -13.47 -12.42
CA THR A 65 -1.46 -13.32 -13.27
C THR A 65 -1.07 -12.65 -14.58
N THR A 66 -1.29 -13.34 -15.70
CA THR A 66 -1.23 -12.70 -17.03
C THR A 66 -2.62 -12.21 -17.39
N PRO A 67 -2.86 -10.90 -17.61
CA PRO A 67 -4.16 -10.42 -18.02
C PRO A 67 -4.44 -10.89 -19.46
N CYS A 68 -5.26 -11.93 -19.61
CA CYS A 68 -5.73 -12.42 -20.90
C CYS A 68 -7.20 -12.05 -21.13
N ASP A 69 -7.50 -10.75 -21.11
CA ASP A 69 -8.56 -10.23 -21.98
C ASP A 69 -8.24 -8.78 -22.41
N GLU A 70 -8.47 -8.49 -23.68
CA GLU A 70 -8.13 -7.22 -24.31
C GLU A 70 -9.24 -6.15 -24.17
N TRP A 71 -10.47 -6.58 -23.86
CA TRP A 71 -11.67 -5.73 -23.85
C TRP A 71 -11.98 -5.18 -22.45
N SER A 72 -11.97 -6.02 -21.42
CA SER A 72 -12.13 -5.61 -20.02
C SER A 72 -10.94 -4.75 -19.59
N ALA A 73 -9.73 -5.06 -20.09
CA ALA A 73 -8.59 -4.17 -19.95
C ALA A 73 -8.85 -2.77 -20.58
N LYS A 74 -9.42 -2.67 -21.79
CA LYS A 74 -9.71 -1.39 -22.46
C LYS A 74 -10.84 -0.58 -21.80
N VAL A 75 -11.94 -1.23 -21.42
CA VAL A 75 -13.14 -0.55 -20.87
C VAL A 75 -12.92 -0.13 -19.42
N ALA A 76 -12.25 -0.95 -18.59
CA ALA A 76 -11.85 -0.55 -17.24
C ALA A 76 -10.87 0.65 -17.24
N ARG A 77 -10.07 0.80 -18.31
CA ARG A 77 -9.01 1.82 -18.44
C ARG A 77 -9.50 3.25 -18.73
N TYR A 78 -10.71 3.49 -19.26
CA TYR A 78 -11.14 4.86 -19.64
C TYR A 78 -12.22 5.45 -18.73
N ALA A 79 -13.31 4.72 -18.47
CA ALA A 79 -14.39 5.23 -17.60
C ALA A 79 -14.01 5.18 -16.11
N GLY A 80 -13.13 4.27 -15.72
CA GLY A 80 -12.67 4.11 -14.35
C GLY A 80 -11.60 5.12 -13.91
N ARG A 81 -10.78 5.64 -14.84
CA ARG A 81 -9.60 6.45 -14.49
C ARG A 81 -9.91 7.83 -13.93
N VAL A 82 -10.81 8.58 -14.56
CA VAL A 82 -11.18 9.92 -14.05
C VAL A 82 -11.85 9.80 -12.68
N LYS A 83 -12.71 8.80 -12.51
CA LYS A 83 -13.34 8.51 -11.23
C LYS A 83 -12.32 8.06 -10.18
N LEU A 84 -11.40 7.17 -10.54
CA LEU A 84 -10.35 6.67 -9.66
C LEU A 84 -9.37 7.77 -9.27
N GLU A 85 -8.90 8.60 -10.22
CA GLU A 85 -8.07 9.76 -9.94
C GLU A 85 -8.75 10.67 -8.92
N ARG A 86 -10.02 11.01 -9.15
CA ARG A 86 -10.76 11.86 -8.22
C ARG A 86 -10.87 11.23 -6.82
N GLN A 87 -11.18 9.93 -6.75
CA GLN A 87 -11.27 9.21 -5.48
C GLN A 87 -9.91 9.17 -4.74
N VAL A 88 -8.81 8.95 -5.46
CA VAL A 88 -7.46 8.96 -4.89
C VAL A 88 -7.09 10.38 -4.41
N GLN A 89 -7.49 11.43 -5.14
CA GLN A 89 -7.30 12.81 -4.71
C GLN A 89 -8.12 13.18 -3.47
N GLU A 90 -9.36 12.69 -3.37
CA GLU A 90 -10.22 12.85 -2.19
C GLU A 90 -9.57 12.18 -0.96
N LEU A 91 -9.00 10.98 -1.12
CA LEU A 91 -8.23 10.31 -0.06
C LEU A 91 -6.98 11.10 0.33
N ALA A 92 -6.18 11.56 -0.65
CA ALA A 92 -4.99 12.37 -0.37
C ALA A 92 -5.31 13.67 0.38
N ALA A 93 -6.47 14.29 0.10
CA ALA A 93 -6.94 15.45 0.86
C ALA A 93 -7.30 15.09 2.31
N SER A 94 -7.83 13.88 2.53
CA SER A 94 -8.14 13.37 3.86
C SER A 94 -6.87 13.13 4.68
N GLU A 95 -5.81 12.57 4.08
CA GLU A 95 -4.50 12.39 4.76
C GLU A 95 -3.91 13.72 5.18
N ARG A 96 -3.99 14.74 4.32
CA ARG A 96 -3.52 16.08 4.67
C ARG A 96 -4.30 16.68 5.83
N GLN A 97 -5.62 16.53 5.82
CA GLN A 97 -6.46 16.99 6.93
C GLN A 97 -6.10 16.27 8.23
N MET A 98 -5.80 14.97 8.17
CA MET A 98 -5.38 14.19 9.33
C MET A 98 -4.04 14.71 9.90
N MET A 99 -3.05 14.97 9.04
CA MET A 99 -1.78 15.57 9.44
C MET A 99 -1.97 16.90 10.17
N GLU A 100 -2.83 17.79 9.66
CA GLU A 100 -3.12 19.08 10.29
C GLU A 100 -3.78 18.94 11.67
N LEU A 101 -4.60 17.90 11.87
CA LEU A 101 -5.20 17.59 13.16
C LEU A 101 -4.17 17.03 14.14
N MET A 102 -3.26 16.18 13.66
CA MET A 102 -2.16 15.65 14.46
C MET A 102 -1.16 16.72 14.86
N ASP A 103 -0.84 17.67 13.97
CA ASP A 103 -0.03 18.86 14.29
C ASP A 103 -0.63 19.64 15.46
N LYS A 104 -1.94 19.91 15.41
CA LYS A 104 -2.66 20.57 16.51
C LYS A 104 -2.66 19.75 17.80
N ALA A 105 -2.71 18.42 17.71
CA ALA A 105 -2.64 17.56 18.88
C ALA A 105 -1.24 17.57 19.51
N LEU A 106 -0.18 17.61 18.70
CA LEU A 106 1.21 17.69 19.16
C LEU A 106 1.53 18.99 19.91
N ASP A 107 0.84 20.08 19.59
CA ASP A 107 0.95 21.34 20.31
C ASP A 107 0.35 21.28 21.73
N LEU A 108 -0.54 20.31 22.00
CA LEU A 108 -1.29 20.19 23.25
C LEU A 108 -0.86 19.02 24.13
N VAL A 109 -0.11 18.06 23.59
CA VAL A 109 0.21 16.81 24.29
C VAL A 109 1.49 16.94 25.11
N ASP A 110 1.38 16.70 26.42
CA ASP A 110 2.53 16.70 27.34
C ASP A 110 3.07 15.29 27.61
N ASP A 111 2.24 14.26 27.43
CA ASP A 111 2.66 12.87 27.65
C ASP A 111 3.64 12.41 26.56
N PRO A 112 4.85 11.94 26.93
CA PRO A 112 5.89 11.62 25.96
C PRO A 112 5.56 10.39 25.11
N ILE A 113 4.77 9.44 25.63
CA ILE A 113 4.38 8.25 24.88
C ILE A 113 3.28 8.61 23.87
N ALA A 114 2.29 9.38 24.29
CA ALA A 114 1.27 9.91 23.39
C ALA A 114 1.89 10.78 22.28
N ARG A 115 2.87 11.63 22.63
CA ARG A 115 3.64 12.40 21.65
C ARG A 115 4.32 11.49 20.62
N LEU A 116 5.04 10.47 21.07
CA LEU A 116 5.71 9.50 20.20
C LEU A 116 4.73 8.82 19.23
N LEU A 117 3.56 8.38 19.73
CA LEU A 117 2.55 7.73 18.91
C LEU A 117 1.93 8.70 17.89
N ILE A 118 1.66 9.94 18.26
CA ILE A 118 1.12 10.95 17.34
C ILE A 118 2.16 11.35 16.28
N GLU A 119 3.43 11.50 16.65
CA GLU A 119 4.53 11.76 15.71
C GLU A 119 4.67 10.62 14.69
N HIS A 120 4.55 9.37 15.14
CA HIS A 120 4.57 8.21 14.26
C HIS A 120 3.42 8.23 13.25
N MET A 121 2.17 8.29 13.72
CA MET A 121 0.99 8.34 12.83
C MET A 121 1.08 9.49 11.83
N ARG A 122 1.50 10.68 12.28
CA ARG A 122 1.67 11.84 11.40
C ARG A 122 2.71 11.59 10.30
N GLY A 123 3.79 10.89 10.63
CA GLY A 123 4.80 10.45 9.67
C GLY A 123 4.21 9.50 8.62
N GLU A 124 3.39 8.54 9.05
CA GLU A 124 2.69 7.61 8.16
C GLU A 124 1.75 8.33 7.21
N GLU A 125 0.91 9.25 7.70
CA GLU A 125 0.00 10.01 6.83
C GLU A 125 0.73 10.88 5.81
N GLY A 126 1.92 11.39 6.19
CA GLY A 126 2.82 12.05 5.24
C GLY A 126 3.24 11.12 4.11
N SER A 127 3.67 9.90 4.43
CA SER A 127 4.02 8.88 3.45
C SER A 127 2.82 8.47 2.58
N HIS A 128 1.65 8.25 3.19
CA HIS A 128 0.41 7.92 2.48
C HIS A 128 0.04 9.01 1.47
N HIS A 129 0.11 10.28 1.89
CA HIS A 129 -0.17 11.41 1.01
C HIS A 129 0.77 11.44 -0.22
N GLU A 130 2.06 11.21 -0.01
CA GLU A 130 3.05 11.14 -1.08
C GLU A 130 2.79 9.96 -2.03
N ASP A 131 2.52 8.78 -1.50
CA ASP A 131 2.27 7.58 -2.29
C ASP A 131 0.98 7.67 -3.10
N LEU A 132 -0.09 8.27 -2.54
CA LEU A 132 -1.31 8.57 -3.28
C LEU A 132 -1.06 9.58 -4.41
N GLY A 133 -0.21 10.59 -4.18
CA GLY A 133 0.22 11.53 -5.22
C GLY A 133 0.96 10.83 -6.36
N ARG A 134 1.91 9.95 -6.03
CA ARG A 134 2.62 9.13 -7.02
C ARG A 134 1.68 8.19 -7.78
N LEU A 135 0.68 7.62 -7.10
CA LEU A 135 -0.31 6.77 -7.74
C LEU A 135 -1.15 7.55 -8.75
N VAL A 136 -1.56 8.78 -8.44
CA VAL A 136 -2.22 9.68 -9.40
C VAL A 136 -1.35 9.90 -10.64
N ASP A 137 -0.06 10.15 -10.44
CA ASP A 137 0.89 10.34 -11.56
C ASP A 137 1.05 9.06 -12.39
N LEU A 138 1.12 7.89 -11.76
CA LEU A 138 1.16 6.60 -12.47
C LEU A 138 -0.13 6.33 -13.24
N ILE A 139 -1.30 6.64 -12.68
CA ILE A 139 -2.60 6.55 -13.37
C ILE A 139 -2.61 7.45 -14.62
N LYS A 140 -1.95 8.61 -14.57
CA LYS A 140 -1.79 9.55 -15.70
C LYS A 140 -0.75 9.11 -16.72
N GLN A 141 0.37 8.53 -16.29
CA GLN A 141 1.56 8.26 -17.11
C GLN A 141 1.66 6.83 -17.66
N ALA A 142 0.98 5.83 -17.08
CA ALA A 142 1.18 4.42 -17.44
C ALA A 142 1.01 4.19 -18.96
N PRO A 143 2.06 3.73 -19.68
CA PRO A 143 2.02 3.53 -21.12
C PRO A 143 0.95 2.50 -21.49
N LEU A 144 0.35 2.69 -22.67
CA LEU A 144 -0.75 1.84 -23.14
C LEU A 144 -0.37 0.35 -23.26
N GLN A 145 0.94 0.00 -23.32
CA GLN A 145 1.49 -1.37 -23.34
C GLN A 145 2.97 -1.40 -22.94
N SER A 146 3.46 -2.56 -22.47
CA SER A 146 4.88 -2.87 -22.27
C SER A 146 5.59 -3.39 -23.55
N LYS A 147 4.86 -3.94 -24.53
CA LYS A 147 5.33 -4.28 -25.89
C LYS A 147 4.56 -3.46 -26.92
N LYS A 148 5.24 -2.83 -27.90
CA LYS A 148 4.62 -2.19 -29.06
C LYS A 148 4.59 -3.18 -30.23
N GLY A 149 3.43 -3.45 -30.82
CA GLY A 149 3.37 -4.14 -32.11
C GLY A 149 3.89 -3.28 -33.27
N LYS A 150 3.99 -3.86 -34.48
CA LYS A 150 4.69 -3.25 -35.63
C LYS A 150 4.11 -1.91 -36.06
N THR A 151 2.80 -1.72 -35.88
CA THR A 151 2.10 -0.47 -36.21
C THR A 151 1.94 0.49 -35.02
N GLY A 152 2.39 0.11 -33.81
CA GLY A 152 2.25 0.91 -32.59
C GLY A 152 0.84 0.92 -31.96
N SER A 153 -0.16 0.36 -32.65
CA SER A 153 -1.52 0.11 -32.15
C SER A 153 -1.84 -1.37 -31.94
N GLU A 154 -0.95 -2.25 -32.42
CA GLU A 154 -1.06 -3.69 -32.30
C GLU A 154 -0.72 -4.17 -30.89
N ILE A 155 -1.59 -5.01 -30.34
CA ILE A 155 -1.39 -5.73 -29.09
C ILE A 155 -0.66 -7.03 -29.41
N VAL A 156 0.50 -7.25 -28.77
CA VAL A 156 1.29 -8.48 -28.93
C VAL A 156 1.15 -9.31 -27.66
N CYS A 157 0.35 -10.36 -27.74
CA CYS A 157 0.32 -11.46 -26.79
C CYS A 157 1.32 -12.53 -27.27
N ASP A 158 1.98 -13.23 -26.33
CA ASP A 158 2.84 -14.37 -26.68
C ASP A 158 2.02 -15.56 -27.21
#